data_AF-A0AAJ0A2U0-F1
#
_entry.id   AF-A0AAJ0A2U0-F1
#
_cell.length_a   1.000
_cell.length_b   1.000
_cell.length_c   1.000
_cell.angle_alpha   90.00
_cell.angle_beta   90.00
_cell.angle_gamma   90.00
#
_symmetry.space_group_name_H-M   'P 1'
#
loop_
_entity.id
_entity.type
_entity.pdbx_description
1 polymer ?
#
loop_
_entity_poly.entity_id
_entity_poly.type
_entity_poly.pdbx_seq_one_letter_code
_entity_poly.pdbx_strand_id
1 'polypeptide(L)'
;MVSLVGFPDKMHYMIDVAFGGDGATKPIPLTHDQALQNLGTQEVRLVQDHIANQVFRTEASKLWIYQYRNGLAKELNSFYAFSEGEFLEADFKVVNWYTSTSHDSFPKFRLSVVKFLGKRANLEDWAEGDEEIIGKRMLVGSVLKEKLGGKTRIVKDCQHESDRVKALEDWFGIQLTTEEKASIKRHWTEIRS
;
A
#
# COMPACT_ATOMS: atom_id res chain seq x y z
N MET A 1 -4.33 8.01 2.55
CA MET A 1 -5.25 8.76 1.69
C MET A 1 -5.95 7.74 0.82
N VAL A 2 -7.27 7.84 0.69
CA VAL A 2 -8.05 6.99 -0.22
C VAL A 2 -8.88 7.88 -1.12
N SER A 3 -9.22 7.39 -2.31
CA SER A 3 -10.16 8.05 -3.21
C SER A 3 -11.49 7.29 -3.18
N LEU A 4 -12.60 8.02 -3.08
CA LEU A 4 -13.94 7.46 -3.21
C LEU A 4 -14.48 7.86 -4.57
N VAL A 5 -14.84 6.87 -5.39
CA VAL A 5 -15.33 7.08 -6.75
C VAL A 5 -16.78 6.61 -6.82
N GLY A 6 -17.67 7.52 -7.22
CA GLY A 6 -19.08 7.24 -7.44
C GLY A 6 -19.43 7.17 -8.92
N PHE A 7 -20.29 6.23 -9.28
CA PHE A 7 -20.90 6.13 -10.60
C PHE A 7 -22.37 6.59 -10.56
N PRO A 8 -22.97 6.97 -11.71
CA PRO A 8 -24.37 7.44 -11.78
C PRO A 8 -25.41 6.45 -11.22
N ASP A 9 -25.08 5.16 -11.17
CA ASP A 9 -25.90 4.08 -10.59
C ASP A 9 -25.84 4.00 -9.05
N LYS A 10 -25.22 5.00 -8.39
CA LYS A 10 -25.00 5.10 -6.95
C LYS A 10 -24.04 4.05 -6.37
N MET A 11 -23.28 3.35 -7.21
CA MET A 11 -22.21 2.49 -6.74
C MET A 11 -20.99 3.34 -6.37
N HIS A 12 -20.52 3.17 -5.14
CA HIS A 12 -19.31 3.83 -4.64
C HIS A 12 -18.21 2.81 -4.41
N TYR A 13 -16.99 3.18 -4.79
CA TYR A 13 -15.80 2.35 -4.63
C TYR A 13 -14.71 3.12 -3.90
N MET A 14 -14.03 2.44 -2.98
CA MET A 14 -12.79 2.86 -2.39
C MET A 14 -11.65 2.41 -3.29
N ILE A 15 -10.78 3.35 -3.62
CA ILE A 15 -9.56 3.13 -4.38
C ILE A 15 -8.38 3.60 -3.51
N ASP A 16 -7.46 2.68 -3.24
CA ASP A 16 -6.21 2.99 -2.54
C ASP A 16 -5.05 2.33 -3.28
N VAL A 17 -4.28 3.16 -3.98
CA VAL A 17 -3.08 2.76 -4.73
C VAL A 17 -1.79 3.03 -3.95
N ALA A 18 -1.87 3.52 -2.71
CA ALA A 18 -0.75 4.08 -1.96
C ALA A 18 -0.51 3.41 -0.59
N PHE A 19 -1.38 2.50 -0.14
CA PHE A 19 -1.20 1.80 1.14
C PHE A 19 0.09 0.96 1.20
N GLY A 20 0.48 0.36 0.07
CA GLY A 20 1.68 -0.48 -0.05
C GLY A 20 1.35 -1.96 -0.24
N GLY A 21 2.17 -2.85 0.33
CA GLY A 21 2.23 -4.26 -0.07
C GLY A 21 0.93 -5.03 0.13
N ASP A 22 0.17 -4.73 1.17
CA ASP A 22 -1.07 -5.43 1.51
C ASP A 22 -2.32 -4.58 1.23
N GLY A 23 -2.18 -3.57 0.36
CA GLY A 23 -3.29 -2.75 -0.11
C GLY A 23 -4.20 -3.51 -1.07
N ALA A 24 -5.35 -2.91 -1.37
CA ALA A 24 -6.29 -3.44 -2.33
C ALA A 24 -5.67 -3.42 -3.74
N THR A 25 -5.79 -4.53 -4.47
CA THR A 25 -5.31 -4.67 -5.85
C THR A 25 -6.39 -4.31 -6.88
N LYS A 26 -7.59 -3.97 -6.43
CA LYS A 26 -8.74 -3.58 -7.23
C LYS A 26 -9.65 -2.65 -6.44
N PRO A 27 -10.51 -1.85 -7.11
CA PRO A 27 -11.51 -1.04 -6.42
C PRO A 27 -12.37 -1.90 -5.50
N ILE A 28 -12.63 -1.40 -4.28
CA ILE A 28 -13.42 -2.10 -3.27
C ILE A 28 -14.78 -1.39 -3.15
N PRO A 29 -15.92 -2.04 -3.42
CA PRO A 29 -17.24 -1.46 -3.19
C PRO A 29 -17.37 -0.99 -1.74
N LEU A 30 -18.00 0.16 -1.51
CA LEU A 30 -18.37 0.66 -0.18
C LEU A 30 -19.57 -0.15 0.37
N THR A 31 -19.37 -1.45 0.56
CA THR A 31 -20.35 -2.39 1.10
C THR A 31 -19.83 -2.94 2.43
N HIS A 32 -20.64 -2.84 3.47
CA HIS A 32 -20.33 -3.40 4.77
C HIS A 32 -20.16 -4.92 4.70
N ASP A 33 -19.04 -5.42 5.21
CA ASP A 33 -18.75 -6.83 5.43
C ASP A 33 -18.75 -7.71 4.15
N GLN A 34 -18.41 -7.11 3.01
CA GLN A 34 -18.23 -7.86 1.76
C GLN A 34 -16.75 -8.24 1.57
N ALA A 35 -16.43 -9.51 1.81
CA ALA A 35 -15.09 -10.04 1.56
C ALA A 35 -14.81 -10.20 0.06
N LEU A 36 -13.62 -9.79 -0.36
CA LEU A 36 -13.13 -9.90 -1.73
C LEU A 36 -11.74 -10.52 -1.74
N GLN A 37 -11.52 -11.43 -2.69
CA GLN A 37 -10.18 -11.93 -2.98
C GLN A 37 -9.28 -10.79 -3.49
N ASN A 38 -8.11 -10.67 -2.88
CA ASN A 38 -7.07 -9.70 -3.24
C ASN A 38 -5.94 -10.45 -3.98
N LEU A 39 -4.71 -10.45 -3.44
CA LEU A 39 -3.57 -11.16 -4.02
C LEU A 39 -3.42 -12.60 -3.49
N GLY A 40 -3.54 -13.59 -4.36
CA GLY A 40 -3.38 -15.00 -4.01
C GLY A 40 -4.46 -15.47 -3.03
N THR A 41 -4.08 -15.88 -1.83
CA THR A 41 -5.01 -16.28 -0.76
C THR A 41 -5.45 -15.12 0.13
N GLN A 42 -5.06 -13.88 -0.21
CA GLN A 42 -5.42 -12.71 0.59
C GLN A 42 -6.88 -12.36 0.37
N GLU A 43 -7.54 -11.96 1.45
CA GLU A 43 -8.87 -11.38 1.41
C GLU A 43 -8.88 -10.03 2.09
N VAL A 44 -9.69 -9.14 1.54
CA VAL A 44 -9.87 -7.77 2.01
C VAL A 44 -11.36 -7.48 2.11
N ARG A 45 -11.75 -6.61 3.04
CA ARG A 45 -13.12 -6.13 3.16
C ARG A 45 -13.16 -4.74 3.77
N LEU A 46 -14.30 -4.06 3.59
CA LEU A 46 -14.64 -2.87 4.35
C LEU A 46 -15.68 -3.24 5.40
N VAL A 47 -15.49 -2.75 6.63
CA VAL A 47 -16.52 -2.80 7.68
C VAL A 47 -16.83 -1.38 8.12
N GLN A 48 -18.10 -1.11 8.40
CA GLN A 48 -18.55 0.18 8.91
C GLN A 48 -18.74 0.07 10.43
N ASP A 49 -17.81 0.61 11.20
CA ASP A 49 -17.78 0.47 12.66
C ASP A 49 -17.00 1.60 13.35
N HIS A 50 -16.97 1.62 14.67
CA HIS A 50 -16.15 2.53 15.48
C HIS A 50 -14.74 1.96 15.68
N ILE A 51 -13.72 2.82 15.62
CA ILE A 51 -12.35 2.44 16.01
C ILE A 51 -12.18 2.45 17.53
N ALA A 52 -11.22 1.68 18.05
CA ALA A 52 -11.07 1.44 19.50
C ALA A 52 -11.04 2.73 20.34
N ASN A 53 -10.26 3.72 19.92
CA ASN A 53 -10.07 4.97 20.67
C ASN A 53 -11.14 6.04 20.39
N GLN A 54 -12.18 5.71 19.62
CA GLN A 54 -13.26 6.64 19.31
C GLN A 54 -14.22 6.77 20.50
N VAL A 55 -14.34 7.99 21.03
CA VAL A 55 -15.15 8.29 22.22
C VAL A 55 -16.59 8.64 21.86
N PHE A 56 -16.80 9.39 20.77
CA PHE A 56 -18.14 9.73 20.27
C PHE A 56 -18.65 8.61 19.36
N ARG A 57 -19.58 7.79 19.86
CA ARG A 57 -20.09 6.59 19.19
C ARG A 57 -21.59 6.68 18.91
N THR A 58 -21.91 7.22 17.74
CA THR A 58 -23.23 7.22 17.12
C THR A 58 -23.17 6.51 15.77
N GLU A 59 -24.31 6.13 15.19
CA GLU A 59 -24.36 5.55 13.83
C GLU A 59 -23.68 6.46 12.79
N ALA A 60 -23.92 7.77 12.85
CA ALA A 60 -23.32 8.76 11.95
C ALA A 60 -21.80 8.94 12.13
N SER A 61 -21.24 8.48 13.25
CA SER A 61 -19.81 8.59 13.54
C SER A 61 -19.01 7.35 13.13
N LYS A 62 -19.65 6.29 12.60
CA LYS A 62 -18.94 5.10 12.13
C LYS A 62 -17.99 5.46 10.99
N LEU A 63 -16.87 4.76 10.93
CA LEU A 63 -15.89 4.87 9.87
C LEU A 63 -15.89 3.61 9.02
N TRP A 64 -15.45 3.74 7.77
CA TRP A 64 -15.07 2.59 6.98
C TRP A 64 -13.70 2.11 7.44
N ILE A 65 -13.58 0.83 7.79
CA ILE A 65 -12.35 0.21 8.26
C ILE A 65 -11.93 -0.82 7.23
N TYR A 66 -10.74 -0.64 6.67
CA TYR A 66 -10.12 -1.61 5.78
C TYR A 66 -9.54 -2.77 6.59
N GLN A 67 -10.04 -3.97 6.31
CA GLN A 67 -9.60 -5.20 6.94
C GLN A 67 -8.97 -6.15 5.93
N TYR A 68 -8.01 -6.93 6.42
CA TYR A 68 -7.20 -7.81 5.61
C TYR A 68 -6.85 -9.11 6.35
N ARG A 69 -6.78 -10.23 5.63
CA ARG A 69 -6.19 -11.49 6.12
C ARG A 69 -5.42 -12.24 5.04
N ASN A 70 -4.44 -13.04 5.46
CA ASN A 70 -3.71 -13.99 4.60
C ASN A 70 -4.32 -15.40 4.70
N GLY A 71 -5.48 -15.61 4.06
CA GLY A 71 -6.17 -16.90 4.01
C GLY A 71 -7.29 -17.04 5.06
N LEU A 72 -8.28 -17.87 4.73
CA LEU A 72 -9.54 -18.01 5.48
C LEU A 72 -9.37 -18.42 6.95
N ALA A 73 -8.33 -19.19 7.25
CA ALA A 73 -8.04 -19.67 8.60
C ALA A 73 -7.32 -18.62 9.49
N LYS A 74 -7.04 -17.42 8.96
CA LYS A 74 -6.39 -16.33 9.71
C LYS A 74 -7.41 -15.29 10.13
N GLU A 75 -7.12 -14.66 11.26
CA GLU A 75 -7.89 -13.52 11.76
C GLU A 75 -7.77 -12.33 10.82
N LEU A 76 -8.82 -11.52 10.78
CA LEU A 76 -8.87 -10.26 10.06
C LEU A 76 -8.17 -9.18 10.88
N ASN A 77 -7.26 -8.46 10.23
CA ASN A 77 -6.53 -7.35 10.81
C ASN A 77 -7.10 -6.05 10.24
N SER A 78 -7.42 -5.09 11.11
CA SER A 78 -7.77 -3.74 10.70
C SER A 78 -6.49 -2.93 10.47
N PHE A 79 -6.31 -2.36 9.28
CA PHE A 79 -5.13 -1.54 8.99
C PHE A 79 -5.37 -0.04 9.14
N TYR A 80 -6.43 0.47 8.54
CA TYR A 80 -6.77 1.89 8.59
C TYR A 80 -8.28 2.08 8.50
N ALA A 81 -8.71 3.29 8.89
CA ALA A 81 -10.09 3.72 8.80
C ALA A 81 -10.18 5.07 8.09
N PHE A 82 -11.31 5.33 7.45
CA PHE A 82 -11.60 6.60 6.78
C PHE A 82 -13.07 6.96 6.89
N SER A 83 -13.35 8.27 6.86
CA SER A 83 -14.70 8.81 6.69
C SER A 83 -14.97 9.11 5.22
N GLU A 84 -16.24 9.35 4.87
CA GLU A 84 -16.63 9.84 3.54
C GLU A 84 -16.51 11.37 3.39
N GLY A 85 -16.09 12.08 4.45
CA GLY A 85 -15.84 13.52 4.38
C GLY A 85 -14.73 13.87 3.37
N GLU A 86 -15.00 14.87 2.54
CA GLU A 86 -14.07 15.35 1.52
C GLU A 86 -12.85 16.02 2.18
N PHE A 87 -11.66 15.68 1.67
CA PHE A 87 -10.41 16.34 2.02
C PHE A 87 -9.95 17.19 0.84
N LEU A 88 -9.59 18.44 1.12
CA LEU A 88 -9.01 19.34 0.14
C LEU A 88 -7.49 19.25 0.14
N GLU A 89 -6.86 19.86 -0.88
CA GLU A 89 -5.40 19.90 -0.99
C GLU A 89 -4.73 20.43 0.29
N ALA A 90 -5.33 21.43 0.94
CA ALA A 90 -4.81 21.99 2.19
C ALA A 90 -4.78 20.96 3.32
N ASP A 91 -5.81 20.12 3.44
CA ASP A 91 -5.86 19.05 4.44
C ASP A 91 -4.76 18.02 4.20
N PHE A 92 -4.55 17.64 2.94
CA PHE A 92 -3.48 16.72 2.57
C PHE A 92 -2.09 17.31 2.80
N LYS A 93 -1.88 18.62 2.61
CA LYS A 93 -0.61 19.27 2.93
C LYS A 93 -0.26 19.14 4.42
N VAL A 94 -1.23 19.33 5.31
CA VAL A 94 -1.03 19.16 6.76
C VAL A 94 -0.68 17.72 7.11
N VAL A 95 -1.43 16.75 6.58
CA VAL A 95 -1.17 15.32 6.82
C VAL A 95 0.21 14.92 6.28
N ASN A 96 0.53 15.30 5.05
CA ASN A 96 1.79 14.96 4.40
C ASN A 96 3.00 15.59 5.11
N TRP A 97 2.84 16.82 5.60
CA TRP A 97 3.89 17.46 6.39
C TRP A 97 4.20 16.65 7.66
N TYR A 98 3.18 16.27 8.43
CA TYR A 98 3.38 15.46 9.63
C TYR A 98 4.02 14.11 9.31
N THR A 99 3.49 13.38 8.32
CA THR A 99 4.01 12.05 7.96
C THR A 99 5.43 12.09 7.41
N SER A 100 5.85 13.19 6.79
CA SER A 100 7.18 13.32 6.20
C SER A 100 8.22 13.90 7.16
N THR A 101 7.81 14.71 8.15
CA THR A 101 8.75 15.48 8.98
C THR A 101 8.79 15.07 10.44
N SER A 102 7.68 14.58 11.00
CA SER A 102 7.57 14.25 12.43
C SER A 102 8.56 13.16 12.85
N HIS A 103 9.12 13.28 14.05
CA HIS A 103 9.96 12.24 14.66
C HIS A 103 9.17 11.01 15.11
N ASP A 104 7.85 11.13 15.24
CA ASP A 104 6.99 10.00 15.59
C ASP A 104 6.46 9.26 14.34
N SER A 105 6.75 9.78 13.14
CA SER A 105 6.26 9.21 11.89
C SER A 105 7.11 8.02 11.45
N PHE A 106 6.49 6.84 11.42
CA PHE A 106 7.15 5.60 11.02
C PHE A 106 7.75 5.62 9.59
N PRO A 107 7.06 6.11 8.54
CA PRO A 107 7.61 6.18 7.18
C PRO A 107 8.91 6.98 7.05
N LYS A 108 9.17 7.94 7.94
CA LYS A 108 10.40 8.75 7.92
C LYS A 108 11.66 7.92 8.18
N PHE A 109 11.55 6.87 8.99
CA PHE A 109 12.69 6.08 9.48
C PHE A 109 12.75 4.67 8.91
N ARG A 110 11.76 4.25 8.12
CA ARG A 110 11.75 2.93 7.47
C ARG A 110 11.56 3.08 5.97
N LEU A 111 12.63 2.83 5.22
CA LEU A 111 12.54 2.73 3.77
C LEU A 111 11.70 1.51 3.40
N SER A 112 10.66 1.74 2.60
CA SER A 112 9.82 0.70 2.03
C SER A 112 9.46 1.08 0.60
N VAL A 113 9.69 0.18 -0.35
CA VAL A 113 9.26 0.33 -1.74
C VAL A 113 8.49 -0.91 -2.13
N VAL A 114 7.32 -0.72 -2.75
CA VAL A 114 6.42 -1.80 -3.14
C VAL A 114 6.12 -1.68 -4.62
N LYS A 115 6.14 -2.82 -5.33
CA LYS A 115 5.71 -2.92 -6.72
C LYS A 115 4.89 -4.17 -6.92
N PHE A 116 3.63 -4.01 -7.35
CA PHE A 116 2.82 -5.14 -7.80
C PHE A 116 3.32 -5.64 -9.16
N LEU A 117 3.22 -6.95 -9.36
CA LEU A 117 3.66 -7.63 -10.58
C LEU A 117 2.42 -8.11 -11.33
N GLY A 118 2.19 -7.53 -12.52
CA GLY A 118 1.15 -7.96 -13.44
C GLY A 118 1.62 -9.08 -14.36
N LYS A 119 0.69 -9.91 -14.82
CA LYS A 119 0.84 -10.80 -15.97
C LYS A 119 -0.21 -10.42 -16.98
N ARG A 120 0.21 -10.18 -18.23
CA ARG A 120 -0.70 -9.97 -19.35
C ARG A 120 -0.98 -11.28 -20.08
N ALA A 121 -2.22 -11.48 -20.48
CA ALA A 121 -2.62 -12.60 -21.32
C ALA A 121 -2.13 -12.39 -22.77
N ASN A 122 -2.30 -11.18 -23.31
CA ASN A 122 -1.85 -10.78 -24.65
C ASN A 122 -1.04 -9.47 -24.59
N LEU A 123 0.02 -9.38 -25.40
CA LEU A 123 0.89 -8.19 -25.48
C LEU A 123 0.41 -7.18 -26.53
N GLU A 124 -0.54 -7.55 -27.38
CA GLU A 124 -0.91 -6.82 -28.59
C GLU A 124 -2.19 -5.97 -28.45
N ASP A 125 -3.11 -6.35 -27.55
CA ASP A 125 -4.36 -5.63 -27.32
C ASP A 125 -4.47 -5.12 -25.88
N TRP A 126 -4.83 -3.85 -25.72
CA TRP A 126 -5.17 -3.24 -24.43
C TRP A 126 -6.63 -3.47 -24.07
N ALA A 127 -7.08 -4.73 -24.12
CA ALA A 127 -8.44 -5.06 -23.70
C ALA A 127 -8.60 -4.91 -22.18
N GLU A 128 -9.73 -4.37 -21.75
CA GLU A 128 -10.12 -4.26 -20.34
C GLU A 128 -10.16 -5.67 -19.70
N GLY A 129 -9.33 -5.90 -18.67
CA GLY A 129 -9.31 -7.16 -17.91
C GLY A 129 -8.14 -8.11 -18.21
N ASP A 130 -7.23 -7.75 -19.11
CA ASP A 130 -6.12 -8.63 -19.54
C ASP A 130 -4.91 -8.65 -18.60
N GLU A 131 -4.92 -7.89 -17.50
CA GLU A 131 -3.79 -7.78 -16.57
C GLU A 131 -4.15 -8.30 -15.18
N GLU A 132 -3.62 -9.48 -14.84
CA GLU A 132 -3.78 -10.10 -13.52
C GLU A 132 -2.58 -9.75 -12.63
N ILE A 133 -2.83 -9.27 -11.41
CA ILE A 133 -1.75 -9.08 -10.43
C ILE A 133 -1.39 -10.43 -9.81
N ILE A 134 -0.23 -10.97 -10.20
CA ILE A 134 0.25 -12.31 -9.83
C ILE A 134 1.20 -12.30 -8.62
N GLY A 135 1.66 -11.12 -8.21
CA GLY A 135 2.58 -11.00 -7.08
C GLY A 135 2.96 -9.57 -6.73
N LYS A 136 3.96 -9.47 -5.85
CA LYS A 136 4.54 -8.18 -5.44
C LYS A 136 6.02 -8.31 -5.10
N ARG A 137 6.76 -7.24 -5.30
CA ARG A 137 8.12 -7.00 -4.79
C ARG A 137 8.06 -5.95 -3.70
N MET A 138 8.84 -6.17 -2.65
CA MET A 138 8.93 -5.26 -1.51
C MET A 138 10.39 -5.13 -1.11
N LEU A 139 10.93 -3.92 -1.18
CA LEU A 139 12.22 -3.58 -0.59
C LEU A 139 11.94 -2.92 0.75
N VAL A 140 12.25 -3.59 1.85
CA VAL A 140 12.04 -3.07 3.21
C VAL A 140 13.37 -3.02 3.93
N GLY A 141 13.82 -1.80 4.27
CA GLY A 141 15.16 -1.57 4.80
C GLY A 141 16.23 -1.94 3.76
N SER A 142 16.97 -3.02 4.02
CA SER A 142 17.98 -3.60 3.11
C SER A 142 17.48 -4.80 2.31
N VAL A 143 16.33 -5.37 2.67
CA VAL A 143 15.91 -6.69 2.16
C VAL A 143 14.87 -6.54 1.06
N LEU A 144 15.23 -6.99 -0.14
CA LEU A 144 14.32 -7.16 -1.26
C LEU A 144 13.66 -8.55 -1.17
N LYS A 145 12.33 -8.55 -1.07
CA LYS A 145 11.48 -9.75 -1.05
C LYS A 145 10.57 -9.76 -2.25
N GLU A 146 10.29 -10.95 -2.75
CA GLU A 146 9.31 -11.18 -3.81
C GLU A 146 8.29 -12.21 -3.32
N LYS A 147 7.00 -11.87 -3.46
CA LYS A 147 5.89 -12.78 -3.20
C LYS A 147 5.18 -13.09 -4.51
N LEU A 148 5.29 -14.33 -4.96
CA LEU A 148 4.69 -14.85 -6.20
C LEU A 148 4.00 -16.19 -5.90
N GLY A 149 2.77 -16.39 -6.40
CA GLY A 149 2.03 -17.64 -6.19
C GLY A 149 1.89 -18.05 -4.72
N GLY A 150 1.72 -17.06 -3.82
CA GLY A 150 1.60 -17.27 -2.37
C GLY A 150 2.92 -17.55 -1.64
N LYS A 151 4.05 -17.74 -2.33
CA LYS A 151 5.36 -17.98 -1.72
C LYS A 151 6.17 -16.70 -1.65
N THR A 152 6.82 -16.45 -0.52
CA THR A 152 7.74 -15.34 -0.33
C THR A 152 9.17 -15.85 -0.40
N ARG A 153 10.03 -15.19 -1.17
CA ARG A 153 11.49 -15.40 -1.18
C ARG A 153 12.23 -14.09 -0.97
N ILE A 154 13.42 -14.18 -0.36
CA ILE A 154 14.38 -13.08 -0.37
C ILE A 154 15.10 -13.14 -1.71
N VAL A 155 15.07 -12.03 -2.44
CA VAL A 155 15.74 -11.89 -3.74
C VAL A 155 17.13 -11.31 -3.56
N LYS A 156 17.27 -10.33 -2.66
CA LYS A 156 18.55 -9.69 -2.34
C LYS A 156 18.52 -9.16 -0.90
N ASP A 157 19.61 -9.34 -0.18
CA ASP A 157 19.87 -8.63 1.08
C ASP A 157 21.03 -7.66 0.85
N CYS A 158 20.71 -6.36 0.78
CA CYS A 158 21.65 -5.32 0.40
C CYS A 158 22.61 -5.06 1.57
N GLN A 159 23.89 -5.34 1.39
CA GLN A 159 24.90 -5.15 2.44
C GLN A 159 25.39 -3.70 2.48
N HIS A 160 25.35 -2.99 1.35
CA HIS A 160 25.74 -1.59 1.24
C HIS A 160 24.65 -0.72 0.60
N GLU A 161 24.72 0.59 0.79
CA GLU A 161 23.76 1.51 0.17
C GLU A 161 23.78 1.45 -1.37
N SER A 162 24.96 1.24 -1.96
CA SER A 162 25.12 1.05 -3.40
C SER A 162 24.33 -0.17 -3.92
N ASP A 163 24.25 -1.25 -3.13
CA ASP A 163 23.44 -2.42 -3.46
C ASP A 163 21.96 -2.09 -3.54
N ARG A 164 21.50 -1.26 -2.60
CA ARG A 164 20.10 -0.86 -2.48
C ARG A 164 19.71 0.11 -3.58
N VAL A 165 20.55 1.10 -3.88
CA VAL A 165 20.38 2.00 -5.03
C VAL A 165 20.29 1.21 -6.34
N LYS A 166 21.18 0.24 -6.53
CA LYS A 166 21.11 -0.65 -7.70
C LYS A 166 19.83 -1.51 -7.70
N ALA A 167 19.37 -1.96 -6.53
CA ALA A 167 18.13 -2.74 -6.45
C ALA A 167 16.87 -1.90 -6.80
N LEU A 168 16.84 -0.61 -6.43
CA LEU A 168 15.78 0.33 -6.82
C LEU A 168 15.67 0.43 -8.35
N GLU A 169 16.82 0.57 -9.02
CA GLU A 169 16.88 0.63 -10.47
C GLU A 169 16.46 -0.72 -11.10
N ASP A 170 17.18 -1.80 -10.78
CA ASP A 170 17.03 -3.09 -11.45
C ASP A 170 15.63 -3.72 -11.24
N TRP A 171 15.02 -3.54 -10.06
CA TRP A 171 13.79 -4.26 -9.68
C TRP A 171 12.53 -3.40 -9.66
N PHE A 172 12.67 -2.10 -9.41
CA PHE A 172 11.55 -1.17 -9.31
C PHE A 172 11.50 -0.18 -10.47
N GLY A 173 12.60 0.02 -11.21
CA GLY A 173 12.69 1.03 -12.28
C GLY A 173 12.88 2.44 -11.74
N ILE A 174 13.36 2.58 -10.50
CA ILE A 174 13.59 3.87 -9.85
C ILE A 174 15.07 4.20 -9.98
N GLN A 175 15.39 5.14 -10.86
CA GLN A 175 16.75 5.67 -11.04
C GLN A 175 16.90 6.96 -10.24
N LEU A 176 17.89 6.99 -9.35
CA LEU A 176 18.23 8.18 -8.58
C LEU A 176 19.29 9.01 -9.30
N THR A 177 19.20 10.34 -9.21
CA THR A 177 20.25 11.25 -9.68
C THR A 177 21.50 11.16 -8.79
N THR A 178 22.58 11.81 -9.22
CA THR A 178 23.80 11.91 -8.41
C THR A 178 23.54 12.64 -7.09
N GLU A 179 22.77 13.73 -7.12
CA GLU A 179 22.41 14.50 -5.92
C GLU A 179 21.54 13.69 -4.96
N GLU A 180 20.55 12.94 -5.47
CA GLU A 180 19.70 12.08 -4.66
C GLU A 180 20.48 10.93 -4.01
N LYS A 181 21.43 10.32 -4.73
CA LYS A 181 22.32 9.31 -4.14
C LYS A 181 23.21 9.92 -3.05
N ALA A 182 23.68 11.15 -3.25
CA ALA A 182 24.51 11.84 -2.28
C ALA A 182 23.72 12.22 -1.01
N SER A 183 22.44 12.56 -1.12
CA SER A 183 21.59 12.96 0.03
C SER A 183 21.22 11.79 0.96
N ILE A 184 21.33 10.54 0.49
CA ILE A 184 21.15 9.36 1.35
C ILE A 184 22.28 9.24 2.38
N LYS A 185 23.49 9.71 2.05
CA LYS A 185 24.63 9.59 2.96
C LYS A 185 24.35 10.29 4.29
N ARG A 186 24.60 9.59 5.39
CA ARG A 186 24.31 10.00 6.78
C ARG A 186 22.83 10.18 7.12
N HIS A 187 21.92 9.92 6.19
CA HIS A 187 20.49 9.89 6.48
C HIS A 187 20.19 8.74 7.44
N TRP A 188 19.13 8.87 8.24
CA TRP A 188 18.75 7.86 9.25
C TRP A 188 18.40 6.49 8.66
N THR A 189 18.07 6.42 7.37
CA THR A 189 17.75 5.19 6.66
C THR A 189 18.94 4.57 5.90
N GLU A 190 20.11 5.22 5.89
CA GLU A 190 21.31 4.70 5.22
C GLU A 190 21.69 3.33 5.78
N ILE A 191 22.01 2.38 4.90
CA ILE A 191 22.61 1.11 5.32
C ILE A 191 24.04 1.40 5.78
N ARG A 192 24.26 1.35 7.10
CA ARG A 192 25.58 1.53 7.71
C ARG A 192 26.32 0.20 7.72
N SER A 193 27.45 0.14 7.00
CA SER A 193 28.45 -0.92 7.08
C SER A 193 29.55 -0.56 8.07
#